data_AF-A0A7W7KFP4-F1
#
_entry.id   AF-A0A7W7KFP4-F1
#
_cell.length_a   1.000
_cell.length_b   1.000
_cell.length_c   1.000
_cell.angle_alpha   90.00
_cell.angle_beta   90.00
_cell.angle_gamma   90.00
#
_symmetry.space_group_name_H-M   'P 1'
#
loop_
_entity.id
_entity.type
_entity.pdbx_description
1 polymer ?
#
loop_
_entity_poly.entity_id
_entity_poly.type
_entity_poly.pdbx_seq_one_letter_code
_entity_poly.pdbx_strand_id
1 'polypeptide(L)'
;MASALKIGSPVDANNRKDIEIFTRDNGNLIFVLKEKVNGAYLPDRVGSAHVNGVGDRSVIVLRAAMRQKDDEGNFLTQPRQKDGKFIGYNGKPVDSEEKAARVYVDKTYPNDDSKIIYAQIGVLFVKNTKKDPAKEGAFVPTEQTQVTAKLYSDDEAIEAERNYLRMTKCEKGSDKHKEFADAIDKLRSEGGTWASFFINDAGKLLKDLGHEVRVQAKPAQNKQKDAGKGNDSPAP
;
A
#
# COMPACT_ATOMS: atom_id res chain seq x y z
N MET A 1 -20.51 -3.14 -2.21
CA MET A 1 -19.20 -2.48 -2.43
C MET A 1 -18.11 -3.38 -1.85
N ALA A 2 -17.04 -3.66 -2.60
CA ALA A 2 -15.88 -4.34 -2.08
C ALA A 2 -15.30 -3.54 -0.90
N SER A 3 -14.92 -4.22 0.18
CA SER A 3 -14.38 -3.55 1.36
C SER A 3 -12.95 -3.11 1.07
N ALA A 4 -12.64 -1.83 1.32
CA ALA A 4 -11.34 -1.25 1.05
C ALA A 4 -10.72 -0.64 2.32
N LEU A 5 -9.40 -0.70 2.43
CA LEU A 5 -8.56 0.06 3.35
C LEU A 5 -7.88 1.14 2.52
N LYS A 6 -8.16 2.41 2.83
CA LYS A 6 -7.51 3.56 2.20
C LYS A 6 -6.66 4.30 3.21
N ILE A 7 -5.37 4.39 2.91
CA ILE A 7 -4.40 5.08 3.75
C ILE A 7 -3.62 6.08 2.89
N GLY A 8 -3.37 7.27 3.43
CA GLY A 8 -2.61 8.33 2.73
C GLY A 8 -1.54 8.94 3.63
N SER A 9 -0.40 9.30 3.03
CA SER A 9 0.60 10.15 3.68
C SER A 9 -0.02 11.53 3.99
N PRO A 10 0.60 12.35 4.87
CA PRO A 10 0.19 13.74 5.03
C PRO A 10 0.08 14.44 3.68
N VAL A 11 -0.89 15.36 3.58
CA VAL A 11 -1.13 16.11 2.34
C VAL A 11 -0.02 17.13 2.14
N ASP A 12 0.87 16.85 1.19
CA ASP A 12 1.78 17.82 0.58
C ASP A 12 1.35 18.03 -0.89
N ALA A 13 1.31 19.29 -1.31
CA ALA A 13 0.88 19.68 -2.64
C ALA A 13 1.76 19.07 -3.75
N ASN A 14 3.04 18.83 -3.45
CA ASN A 14 4.03 18.32 -4.39
C ASN A 14 4.25 16.82 -4.25
N ASN A 15 4.21 16.29 -3.02
CA ASN A 15 4.52 14.89 -2.75
C ASN A 15 3.41 14.20 -1.96
N ARG A 16 2.91 13.07 -2.45
CA ARG A 16 1.87 12.30 -1.76
C ARG A 16 1.93 10.83 -2.11
N LYS A 17 1.68 9.97 -1.14
CA LYS A 17 1.52 8.53 -1.35
C LYS A 17 0.17 8.08 -0.79
N ASP A 18 -0.64 7.45 -1.61
CA ASP A 18 -1.88 6.82 -1.20
C ASP A 18 -1.83 5.33 -1.50
N ILE A 19 -2.23 4.51 -0.55
CA ILE A 19 -2.35 3.06 -0.71
C ILE A 19 -3.81 2.69 -0.49
N GLU A 20 -4.38 2.02 -1.48
CA GLU A 20 -5.71 1.44 -1.41
C GLU A 20 -5.60 -0.07 -1.49
N ILE A 21 -6.10 -0.79 -0.47
CA ILE A 21 -6.15 -2.25 -0.44
C ILE A 21 -7.59 -2.69 -0.48
N PHE A 22 -7.92 -3.67 -1.30
CA PHE A 22 -9.26 -4.24 -1.40
C PHE A 22 -9.21 -5.72 -1.71
N THR A 23 -10.32 -6.40 -1.44
CA THR A 23 -10.49 -7.83 -1.70
C THR A 23 -11.07 -8.05 -3.10
N ARG A 24 -10.51 -8.98 -3.87
CA ARG A 24 -11.09 -9.49 -5.12
C ARG A 24 -12.16 -10.55 -4.84
N ASP A 25 -12.96 -10.88 -5.85
CA ASP A 25 -14.03 -11.88 -5.74
C ASP A 25 -13.52 -13.28 -5.29
N ASN A 26 -12.24 -13.58 -5.54
CA ASN A 26 -11.60 -14.82 -5.13
C ASN A 26 -10.99 -14.78 -3.71
N GLY A 27 -11.24 -13.72 -2.94
CA GLY A 27 -10.71 -13.53 -1.58
C GLY A 27 -9.28 -12.97 -1.50
N ASN A 28 -8.57 -12.85 -2.63
CA ASN A 28 -7.20 -12.32 -2.62
C ASN A 28 -7.21 -10.80 -2.39
N LEU A 29 -6.28 -10.31 -1.58
CA LEU A 29 -6.08 -8.88 -1.39
C LEU A 29 -5.16 -8.32 -2.48
N ILE A 30 -5.55 -7.19 -3.03
CA ILE A 30 -4.78 -6.40 -3.99
C ILE A 30 -4.60 -5.00 -3.43
N PHE A 31 -3.47 -4.39 -3.74
CA PHE A 31 -3.25 -2.98 -3.46
C PHE A 31 -3.01 -2.18 -4.74
N VAL A 32 -3.32 -0.89 -4.65
CA VAL A 32 -2.94 0.15 -5.60
C VAL A 32 -2.18 1.22 -4.81
N LEU A 33 -0.94 1.47 -5.19
CA LEU A 33 -0.11 2.56 -4.70
C LEU A 33 -0.12 3.69 -5.72
N LYS A 34 -0.57 4.86 -5.28
CA LYS A 34 -0.61 6.10 -6.06
C LYS A 34 0.44 7.05 -5.52
N GLU A 35 1.32 7.53 -6.40
CA GLU A 35 2.41 8.43 -6.03
C GLU A 35 2.25 9.75 -6.78
N LYS A 36 2.31 10.85 -6.04
CA LYS A 36 2.50 12.20 -6.56
C LYS A 36 3.91 12.64 -6.21
N VAL A 37 4.67 13.07 -7.20
CA VAL A 37 6.04 13.57 -7.03
C VAL A 37 6.18 14.86 -7.81
N ASN A 38 6.67 15.92 -7.16
CA ASN A 38 6.82 17.26 -7.75
C ASN A 38 5.56 17.75 -8.48
N GLY A 39 4.38 17.48 -7.93
CA GLY A 39 3.12 17.95 -8.50
C GLY A 39 2.49 17.03 -9.57
N ALA A 40 3.24 16.06 -10.10
CA ALA A 40 2.77 15.13 -11.12
C ALA A 40 2.40 13.77 -10.50
N TYR A 41 1.31 13.16 -10.97
CA TYR A 41 0.99 11.77 -10.63
C TYR A 41 1.82 10.83 -11.50
N LEU A 42 2.48 9.88 -10.84
CA LEU A 42 3.16 8.77 -11.48
C LEU A 42 2.14 7.67 -11.83
N PRO A 43 2.48 6.73 -12.74
CA PRO A 43 1.65 5.56 -12.99
C PRO A 43 1.30 4.80 -11.71
N ASP A 44 0.06 4.34 -11.60
CA ASP A 44 -0.40 3.53 -10.48
C ASP A 44 0.39 2.22 -10.42
N ARG A 45 0.93 1.88 -9.24
CA ARG A 45 1.59 0.60 -9.00
C ARG A 45 0.59 -0.37 -8.36
N VAL A 46 0.35 -1.49 -9.02
CA VAL A 46 -0.60 -2.52 -8.57
C VAL A 46 0.14 -3.77 -8.14
N GLY A 47 -0.32 -4.42 -7.07
CA GLY A 47 0.29 -5.65 -6.57
C GLY A 47 -0.61 -6.46 -5.65
N SER A 48 -0.08 -7.54 -5.09
CA SER A 48 -0.77 -8.35 -4.09
C SER A 48 -0.46 -7.87 -2.68
N ALA A 49 -1.44 -8.01 -1.80
CA ALA A 49 -1.25 -7.81 -0.37
C ALA A 49 -1.45 -9.14 0.36
N HIS A 50 -0.63 -9.40 1.36
CA HIS A 50 -0.70 -10.62 2.17
C HIS A 50 -0.69 -10.26 3.64
N VAL A 51 -1.61 -10.85 4.41
CA VAL A 51 -1.66 -10.66 5.87
C VAL A 51 -0.81 -11.74 6.51
N ASN A 52 0.21 -11.31 7.26
CA ASN A 52 1.02 -12.18 8.09
C ASN A 52 0.67 -11.94 9.56
N GLY A 53 0.45 -13.02 10.30
CA GLY A 53 0.01 -12.96 11.71
C GLY A 53 -1.51 -12.81 11.87
N VAL A 54 -1.96 -12.68 13.11
CA VAL A 54 -3.38 -12.60 13.48
C VAL A 54 -3.57 -11.51 14.54
N GLY A 55 -4.69 -10.78 14.50
CA GLY A 55 -5.10 -9.82 15.53
C GLY A 55 -4.26 -8.53 15.56
N ASP A 56 -3.98 -8.02 16.76
CA ASP A 56 -3.39 -6.69 17.01
C ASP A 56 -1.93 -6.50 16.57
N ARG A 57 -1.32 -7.53 16.00
CA ARG A 57 0.05 -7.51 15.47
C ARG A 57 0.14 -8.00 14.04
N SER A 58 -0.97 -7.97 13.30
CA SER A 58 -0.93 -8.33 11.89
C SER A 58 -0.07 -7.34 11.11
N VAL A 59 0.60 -7.90 10.10
CA VAL A 59 1.48 -7.18 9.20
C VAL A 59 0.99 -7.43 7.79
N ILE A 60 0.67 -6.37 7.05
CA ILE A 60 0.24 -6.50 5.66
C ILE A 60 1.47 -6.29 4.77
N VAL A 61 1.91 -7.35 4.09
CA VAL A 61 3.04 -7.33 3.17
C VAL A 61 2.55 -6.97 1.77
N LEU A 62 3.17 -5.97 1.15
CA LEU A 62 2.86 -5.51 -0.20
C LEU A 62 3.91 -6.05 -1.17
N ARG A 63 3.50 -6.82 -2.18
CA ARG A 63 4.37 -7.31 -3.27
C ARG A 63 3.88 -6.83 -4.63
N ALA A 64 4.79 -6.31 -5.45
CA ALA A 64 4.49 -5.87 -6.81
C ALA A 64 5.65 -6.20 -7.74
N ALA A 65 5.42 -6.05 -9.05
CA ALA A 65 6.47 -6.10 -10.05
C ALA A 65 7.48 -4.98 -9.82
N MET A 66 8.76 -5.29 -10.02
CA MET A 66 9.85 -4.31 -9.95
C MET A 66 9.87 -3.48 -11.23
N ARG A 67 10.13 -2.17 -11.09
CA ARG A 67 10.14 -1.24 -12.22
C ARG A 67 11.55 -1.16 -12.83
N GLN A 68 11.62 -1.04 -14.14
CA GLN A 68 12.86 -0.78 -14.84
C GLN A 68 13.21 0.71 -14.76
N LYS A 69 14.50 1.01 -14.61
CA LYS A 69 15.06 2.36 -14.70
C LYS A 69 15.96 2.46 -15.93
N ASP A 70 16.06 3.66 -16.50
CA ASP A 70 17.09 4.00 -17.49
C ASP A 70 18.47 4.23 -16.83
N ASP A 71 19.46 4.56 -17.65
CA ASP A 71 20.85 4.82 -17.21
C ASP A 71 20.96 6.06 -16.32
N GLU A 72 19.98 6.97 -16.38
CA GLU A 72 19.89 8.17 -15.55
C GLU A 72 19.16 7.91 -14.22
N GLY A 73 18.59 6.71 -14.04
CA GLY A 73 17.87 6.29 -12.84
C GLY A 73 16.37 6.63 -12.85
N ASN A 74 15.82 7.13 -13.95
CA ASN A 74 14.40 7.42 -14.10
C ASN A 74 13.62 6.16 -14.46
N PHE A 75 12.40 6.02 -13.94
CA PHE A 75 11.56 4.87 -14.25
C PHE A 75 11.04 4.91 -15.68
N LEU A 76 11.25 3.80 -16.40
CA LEU A 76 10.70 3.63 -17.74
C LEU A 76 9.19 3.39 -17.66
N THR A 77 8.46 4.01 -18.59
CA THR A 77 7.01 3.83 -18.72
C THR A 77 6.66 3.53 -20.17
N GLN A 78 5.53 2.84 -20.37
CA GLN A 78 4.99 2.50 -21.69
C GLN A 78 3.47 2.73 -21.71
N PRO A 79 2.85 2.90 -22.90
CA PRO A 79 1.42 3.01 -22.98
C PRO A 79 0.75 1.70 -22.57
N ARG A 80 -0.33 1.78 -21.81
CA ARG A 80 -1.09 0.62 -21.40
C ARG A 80 -1.79 0.02 -22.60
N GLN A 81 -1.54 -1.27 -22.83
CA GLN A 81 -2.20 -2.04 -23.87
C GLN A 81 -2.92 -3.25 -23.29
N LYS A 82 -4.00 -3.66 -23.96
CA LYS A 82 -4.69 -4.92 -23.70
C LYS A 82 -5.28 -5.42 -25.02
N ASP A 83 -5.01 -6.68 -25.35
CA ASP A 83 -5.53 -7.34 -26.56
C ASP A 83 -5.29 -6.54 -27.85
N GLY A 84 -4.09 -5.94 -27.97
CA GLY A 84 -3.69 -5.13 -29.13
C GLY A 84 -4.28 -3.72 -29.20
N LYS A 85 -5.01 -3.26 -28.16
CA LYS A 85 -5.60 -1.91 -28.11
C LYS A 85 -4.95 -1.07 -27.00
N PHE A 86 -4.80 0.23 -27.26
CA PHE A 86 -4.43 1.19 -26.23
C PHE A 86 -5.56 1.39 -25.23
N ILE A 87 -5.23 1.51 -23.94
CA ILE A 87 -6.20 1.62 -22.85
C ILE A 87 -5.98 2.93 -22.10
N GLY A 88 -7.02 3.75 -21.99
CA GLY A 88 -7.00 5.00 -21.22
C GLY A 88 -7.08 4.80 -19.70
N TYR A 89 -6.98 5.89 -18.94
CA TYR A 89 -7.05 5.87 -17.46
C TYR A 89 -8.37 5.31 -16.91
N ASN A 90 -9.46 5.45 -17.66
CA ASN A 90 -10.77 4.91 -17.32
C ASN A 90 -10.93 3.41 -17.63
N GLY A 91 -9.87 2.75 -18.12
CA GLY A 91 -9.88 1.33 -18.50
C GLY A 91 -10.56 1.03 -19.84
N LYS A 92 -10.98 2.05 -20.60
CA LYS A 92 -11.60 1.88 -21.92
C LYS A 92 -10.55 1.99 -23.04
N PRO A 93 -10.78 1.31 -24.18
CA PRO A 93 -9.94 1.48 -25.36
C PRO A 93 -9.89 2.93 -25.84
N VAL A 94 -8.72 3.36 -26.31
CA VAL A 94 -8.49 4.66 -26.95
C VAL A 94 -7.87 4.47 -28.32
N ASP A 95 -7.92 5.51 -29.14
CA ASP A 95 -7.55 5.52 -30.56
C ASP A 95 -6.06 5.84 -30.81
N SER A 96 -5.32 6.30 -29.80
CA SER A 96 -3.91 6.67 -29.95
C SER A 96 -3.06 6.38 -28.71
N GLU A 97 -1.74 6.35 -28.89
CA GLU A 97 -0.77 6.14 -27.82
C GLU A 97 -0.82 7.28 -26.78
N GLU A 98 -0.98 8.52 -27.23
CA GLU A 98 -0.93 9.72 -26.38
C GLU A 98 -2.10 9.78 -25.40
N LYS A 99 -3.24 9.17 -25.75
CA LYS A 99 -4.42 9.07 -24.88
C LYS A 99 -4.38 7.85 -23.96
N ALA A 100 -3.40 6.95 -24.15
CA ALA A 100 -3.27 5.76 -23.33
C ALA A 100 -2.80 6.14 -21.91
N ALA A 101 -3.30 5.44 -20.91
CA ALA A 101 -2.71 5.49 -19.58
C ALA A 101 -1.26 4.99 -19.66
N ARG A 102 -0.36 5.55 -18.84
CA ARG A 102 1.00 5.03 -18.72
C ARG A 102 1.05 3.92 -17.67
N VAL A 103 1.87 2.92 -17.92
CA VAL A 103 2.25 1.88 -16.95
C VAL A 103 3.76 1.78 -16.89
N TYR A 104 4.30 1.27 -15.79
CA TYR A 104 5.73 1.01 -15.71
C TYR A 104 6.15 -0.13 -16.65
N VAL A 105 7.39 -0.05 -17.12
CA VAL A 105 8.06 -1.22 -17.70
C VAL A 105 8.56 -2.07 -16.55
N ASP A 106 8.17 -3.34 -16.53
CA ASP A 106 8.53 -4.27 -15.46
C ASP A 106 9.90 -4.91 -15.73
N LYS A 107 10.68 -5.10 -14.66
CA LYS A 107 11.97 -5.78 -14.70
C LYS A 107 11.75 -7.28 -14.87
N THR A 108 12.53 -7.89 -15.76
CA THR A 108 12.50 -9.33 -16.03
C THR A 108 13.79 -10.02 -15.59
N TYR A 109 13.80 -11.36 -15.53
CA TYR A 109 15.01 -12.10 -15.20
C TYR A 109 16.00 -12.05 -16.38
N PRO A 110 17.33 -11.91 -16.12
CA PRO A 110 18.33 -11.80 -17.20
C PRO A 110 18.35 -12.97 -18.20
N ASN A 111 17.88 -14.14 -17.78
CA ASN A 111 17.89 -15.37 -18.57
C ASN A 111 16.48 -15.75 -19.06
N ASP A 112 15.46 -14.94 -18.76
CA ASP A 112 14.07 -15.20 -19.13
C ASP A 112 13.25 -13.90 -19.06
N ASP A 113 13.17 -13.23 -20.20
CA ASP A 113 12.42 -12.01 -20.46
C ASP A 113 10.90 -12.20 -20.42
N SER A 114 10.40 -13.44 -20.36
CA SER A 114 8.98 -13.71 -20.08
C SER A 114 8.64 -13.68 -18.59
N LYS A 115 9.65 -13.74 -17.71
CA LYS A 115 9.44 -13.80 -16.25
C LYS A 115 9.70 -12.45 -15.61
N ILE A 116 8.64 -11.88 -15.04
CA ILE A 116 8.68 -10.64 -14.27
C ILE A 116 9.24 -10.88 -12.86
N ILE A 117 10.07 -9.97 -12.37
CA ILE A 117 10.59 -9.98 -11.02
C ILE A 117 9.57 -9.31 -10.08
N TYR A 118 9.07 -10.07 -9.11
CA TYR A 118 8.23 -9.55 -8.02
C TYR A 118 9.04 -9.50 -6.72
N ALA A 119 8.86 -8.45 -5.94
CA ALA A 119 9.50 -8.31 -4.62
C ALA A 119 8.59 -7.61 -3.62
N GLN A 120 8.97 -7.69 -2.34
CA GLN A 120 8.30 -6.96 -1.25
C GLN A 120 8.67 -5.49 -1.31
N ILE A 121 7.71 -4.65 -1.70
CA ILE A 121 7.92 -3.20 -1.85
C ILE A 121 7.52 -2.42 -0.60
N GLY A 122 6.85 -3.08 0.34
CA GLY A 122 6.48 -2.43 1.57
C GLY A 122 5.75 -3.32 2.54
N VAL A 123 5.56 -2.77 3.73
CA VAL A 123 4.92 -3.42 4.86
C VAL A 123 4.04 -2.40 5.57
N LEU A 124 2.79 -2.76 5.83
CA LEU A 124 1.90 -2.00 6.69
C LEU A 124 1.83 -2.66 8.06
N PHE A 125 2.07 -1.86 9.08
CA PHE A 125 1.91 -2.22 10.47
C PHE A 125 0.61 -1.63 10.98
N VAL A 126 -0.32 -2.49 11.38
CA VAL A 126 -1.57 -2.07 12.03
C VAL A 126 -1.35 -2.13 13.54
N LYS A 127 -1.37 -0.97 14.21
CA LYS A 127 -1.13 -0.87 15.64
C LYS A 127 -2.39 -0.45 16.37
N ASN A 128 -2.89 -1.38 17.19
CA ASN A 128 -4.08 -1.22 18.04
C ASN A 128 -3.76 -1.19 19.55
N THR A 129 -2.49 -1.41 19.93
CA THR A 129 -2.07 -1.45 21.32
C THR A 129 -0.78 -0.67 21.53
N LYS A 130 -0.60 -0.12 22.73
CA LYS A 130 0.63 0.55 23.19
C LYS A 130 1.11 -0.10 24.47
N LYS A 131 2.42 -0.02 24.75
CA LYS A 131 2.97 -0.49 26.03
C LYS A 131 2.30 0.28 27.17
N ASP A 132 1.92 -0.44 28.22
CA ASP A 132 1.42 0.15 29.44
C ASP A 132 2.60 0.77 30.21
N PRO A 133 2.63 2.11 30.40
CA PRO A 133 3.69 2.73 31.19
C PRO A 133 3.67 2.32 32.66
N ALA A 134 2.55 1.79 33.17
CA ALA A 134 2.40 1.37 34.56
C ALA A 134 2.77 -0.11 34.82
N LYS A 135 2.93 -0.93 33.76
CA LYS A 135 3.19 -2.37 33.90
C LYS A 135 4.15 -2.85 32.80
N GLU A 136 5.34 -3.26 33.22
CA GLU A 136 6.34 -3.83 32.31
C GLU A 136 5.78 -5.07 31.61
N GLY A 137 5.89 -5.09 30.28
CA GLY A 137 5.38 -6.18 29.44
C GLY A 137 3.88 -6.17 29.15
N ALA A 138 3.08 -5.32 29.81
CA ALA A 138 1.65 -5.20 29.52
C ALA A 138 1.36 -4.24 28.36
N PHE A 139 0.29 -4.51 27.63
CA PHE A 139 -0.18 -3.68 26.52
C PHE A 139 -1.61 -3.22 26.78
N VAL A 140 -1.87 -1.94 26.53
CA VAL A 140 -3.22 -1.36 26.60
C VAL A 140 -3.68 -0.94 25.21
N PRO A 141 -4.99 -0.99 24.92
CA PRO A 141 -5.59 -0.42 23.72
C PRO A 141 -5.11 1.01 23.40
N THR A 142 -4.84 1.31 22.12
CA THR A 142 -4.71 2.69 21.64
C THR A 142 -6.09 3.32 21.44
N GLU A 143 -6.20 4.64 21.58
CA GLU A 143 -7.44 5.39 21.32
C GLU A 143 -7.88 5.34 19.84
N GLN A 144 -6.92 5.17 18.93
CA GLN A 144 -7.14 5.08 17.49
C GLN A 144 -6.28 3.96 16.89
N THR A 145 -6.78 3.33 15.83
CA THR A 145 -5.99 2.41 15.01
C THR A 145 -4.99 3.21 14.18
N GLN A 146 -3.70 2.95 14.37
CA GLN A 146 -2.64 3.59 13.58
C GLN A 146 -2.13 2.61 12.52
N VAL A 147 -1.97 3.09 11.29
CA VAL A 147 -1.31 2.34 10.22
C VAL A 147 -0.03 3.04 9.84
N THR A 148 1.09 2.37 10.04
CA THR A 148 2.40 2.86 9.59
C THR A 148 2.83 2.02 8.40
N ALA A 149 3.27 2.65 7.30
CA ALA A 149 3.90 1.91 6.22
C ALA A 149 5.40 2.13 6.23
N LYS A 150 6.11 1.05 5.93
CA LYS A 150 7.49 1.07 5.52
C LYS A 150 7.55 0.73 4.05
N LEU A 151 8.03 1.63 3.20
CA LEU A 151 8.13 1.42 1.76
C LEU A 151 9.60 1.34 1.35
N TYR A 152 9.96 0.31 0.60
CA TYR A 152 11.31 0.12 0.09
C TYR A 152 11.44 0.73 -1.31
N SER A 153 12.63 1.23 -1.62
CA SER A 153 13.01 1.51 -3.01
C SER A 153 13.05 0.20 -3.80
N ASP A 154 12.89 0.29 -5.13
CA ASP A 154 12.98 -0.89 -6.00
C ASP A 154 14.36 -1.57 -5.89
N ASP A 155 15.43 -0.82 -5.67
CA ASP A 155 16.78 -1.36 -5.54
C ASP A 155 16.96 -2.15 -4.23
N GLU A 156 16.46 -1.62 -3.11
CA GLU A 156 16.42 -2.34 -1.82
C GLU A 156 15.56 -3.61 -1.91
N ALA A 157 14.37 -3.50 -2.53
CA ALA A 157 13.44 -4.62 -2.67
C ALA A 157 14.04 -5.74 -3.54
N ILE A 158 14.72 -5.39 -4.64
CA ILE A 158 15.42 -6.34 -5.50
C ILE A 158 16.55 -7.03 -4.75
N GLU A 159 17.35 -6.29 -3.99
CA GLU A 159 18.48 -6.88 -3.27
C GLU A 159 17.99 -7.84 -2.17
N ALA A 160 16.91 -7.49 -1.48
CA ALA A 160 16.25 -8.39 -0.53
C ALA A 160 15.73 -9.67 -1.22
N GLU A 161 15.11 -9.56 -2.40
CA GLU A 161 14.63 -10.71 -3.16
C GLU A 161 15.78 -11.59 -3.66
N ARG A 162 16.89 -11.00 -4.09
CA ARG A 162 18.11 -11.75 -4.48
C ARG A 162 18.68 -12.53 -3.32
N ASN A 163 18.79 -11.91 -2.14
CA ASN A 163 19.27 -12.61 -0.94
C ASN A 163 18.30 -13.72 -0.52
N TYR A 164 16.98 -13.50 -0.64
CA TYR A 164 15.98 -14.54 -0.41
C TYR A 164 16.14 -15.74 -1.37
N LEU A 165 16.35 -15.48 -2.66
CA LEU A 165 16.61 -16.53 -3.66
C LEU A 165 17.93 -17.27 -3.41
N ARG A 166 18.97 -16.59 -2.91
CA ARG A 166 20.24 -17.23 -2.51
C ARG A 166 20.06 -18.08 -1.26
N MET A 167 19.33 -17.58 -0.26
CA MET A 167 19.01 -18.29 0.98
C MET A 167 18.26 -19.59 0.72
N THR A 168 17.24 -19.57 -0.15
CA THR A 168 16.43 -20.76 -0.50
C THR A 168 17.20 -21.86 -1.26
N LYS A 169 18.35 -21.52 -1.85
CA LYS A 169 19.26 -22.48 -2.51
C LYS A 169 20.31 -23.08 -1.58
N CYS A 170 20.41 -22.57 -0.35
CA CYS A 170 21.37 -23.04 0.64
C CYS A 170 20.70 -24.03 1.61
N GLU A 171 21.49 -24.92 2.21
CA GLU A 171 20.99 -25.79 3.27
C GLU A 171 20.53 -24.96 4.48
N LYS A 172 19.34 -25.27 4.99
CA LYS A 172 18.75 -24.56 6.12
C LYS A 172 19.65 -24.68 7.36
N GLY A 173 20.01 -23.53 7.94
CA GLY A 173 20.86 -23.49 9.15
C GLY A 173 22.37 -23.46 8.90
N SER A 174 22.81 -23.61 7.65
CA SER A 174 24.21 -23.36 7.27
C SER A 174 24.62 -21.91 7.50
N ASP A 175 25.93 -21.64 7.60
CA ASP A 175 26.44 -20.27 7.81
C ASP A 175 26.02 -19.33 6.68
N LYS A 176 26.04 -19.79 5.42
CA LYS A 176 25.53 -19.01 4.27
C LYS A 176 24.04 -18.74 4.37
N HIS A 177 23.24 -19.71 4.84
CA HIS A 177 21.82 -19.49 5.05
C HIS A 177 21.59 -18.41 6.12
N LYS A 178 22.35 -18.42 7.22
CA LYS A 178 22.27 -17.40 8.27
C LYS A 178 22.71 -16.03 7.74
N GLU A 179 23.82 -15.95 7.02
CA GLU A 179 24.32 -14.72 6.41
C GLU A 179 23.26 -14.05 5.52
N PHE A 180 22.61 -14.82 4.63
CA PHE A 180 21.56 -14.26 3.78
C PHE A 180 20.29 -13.89 4.58
N ALA A 181 19.93 -14.66 5.61
CA ALA A 181 18.82 -14.32 6.49
C ALA A 181 19.08 -12.99 7.23
N ASP A 182 20.26 -12.83 7.81
CA ASP A 182 20.68 -11.62 8.50
C ASP A 182 20.73 -10.42 7.55
N ALA A 183 21.19 -10.59 6.31
CA ALA A 183 21.18 -9.54 5.29
C ALA A 183 19.75 -9.11 4.92
N ILE A 184 18.82 -10.06 4.77
CA ILE A 184 17.40 -9.76 4.51
C ILE A 184 16.80 -9.01 5.70
N ASP A 185 17.05 -9.46 6.92
CA ASP A 185 16.51 -8.84 8.13
C ASP A 185 17.09 -7.45 8.35
N LYS A 186 18.38 -7.25 8.04
CA LYS A 186 19.03 -5.93 8.03
C LYS A 186 18.40 -4.99 7.01
N LEU A 187 18.23 -5.42 5.76
CA LEU A 187 17.56 -4.61 4.73
C LEU A 187 16.13 -4.25 5.17
N ARG A 188 15.42 -5.18 5.80
CA ARG A 188 14.06 -4.96 6.29
C ARG A 188 14.00 -4.03 7.49
N SER A 189 14.99 -4.05 8.39
CA SER A 189 15.02 -3.24 9.61
C SER A 189 15.56 -1.83 9.36
N GLU A 190 16.62 -1.69 8.56
CA GLU A 190 17.34 -0.44 8.33
C GLU A 190 16.93 0.29 7.05
N GLY A 191 16.67 -0.44 5.96
CA GLY A 191 16.30 0.14 4.66
C GLY A 191 14.87 0.68 4.65
N GLY A 192 14.43 1.29 3.55
CA GLY A 192 13.06 1.78 3.34
C GLY A 192 12.69 3.05 4.13
N THR A 193 11.75 3.80 3.58
CA THR A 193 11.23 5.04 4.17
C THR A 193 9.95 4.77 4.95
N TRP A 194 9.95 5.20 6.21
CA TRP A 194 8.75 5.22 7.02
C TRP A 194 7.86 6.39 6.58
N ALA A 195 6.60 6.08 6.32
CA ALA A 195 5.57 7.09 6.19
C ALA A 195 4.44 6.75 7.18
N SER A 196 4.01 7.76 7.92
CA SER A 196 2.82 7.69 8.75
C SER A 196 1.62 7.87 7.84
N PHE A 197 0.70 6.90 7.85
CA PHE A 197 -0.51 7.02 7.07
C PHE A 197 -1.71 7.16 7.99
N PHE A 198 -2.64 8.01 7.60
CA PHE A 198 -3.93 8.12 8.28
C PHE A 198 -4.95 7.24 7.57
N ILE A 199 -5.77 6.56 8.36
CA ILE A 199 -6.90 5.80 7.85
C ILE A 199 -7.95 6.79 7.36
N ASN A 200 -8.14 6.85 6.04
CA ASN A 200 -9.16 7.70 5.42
C ASN A 200 -10.53 7.01 5.42
N ASP A 201 -10.52 5.69 5.21
CA ASP A 201 -11.71 4.82 5.21
C ASP A 201 -11.24 3.38 5.42
N ALA A 202 -11.55 2.78 6.57
CA ALA A 202 -11.22 1.37 6.82
C ALA A 202 -12.09 0.70 7.89
N GLY A 203 -13.34 1.12 8.02
CA GLY A 203 -14.21 0.53 9.04
C GLY A 203 -14.44 -0.96 8.81
N LYS A 204 -14.47 -1.44 7.56
CA LYS A 204 -14.95 -2.80 7.25
C LYS A 204 -13.83 -3.79 6.92
N LEU A 205 -12.88 -3.46 6.03
CA LEU A 205 -11.84 -4.43 5.62
C LEU A 205 -10.96 -4.87 6.80
N LEU A 206 -10.51 -3.93 7.63
CA LEU A 206 -9.70 -4.28 8.80
C LEU A 206 -10.49 -5.16 9.79
N LYS A 207 -11.79 -4.91 9.97
CA LYS A 207 -12.66 -5.79 10.78
C LYS A 207 -12.82 -7.18 10.18
N ASP A 208 -13.01 -7.26 8.86
CA ASP A 208 -13.09 -8.53 8.12
C ASP A 208 -11.78 -9.34 8.25
N LEU A 209 -10.64 -8.65 8.38
CA LEU A 209 -9.32 -9.24 8.67
C LEU A 209 -9.09 -9.54 10.17
N GLY A 210 -10.08 -9.35 11.03
CA GLY A 210 -10.03 -9.67 12.45
C GLY A 210 -9.43 -8.58 13.35
N HIS A 211 -9.28 -7.35 12.86
CA HIS A 211 -8.83 -6.22 13.67
C HIS A 211 -9.99 -5.54 14.40
N GLU A 212 -9.75 -5.16 15.66
CA GLU A 212 -10.55 -4.11 16.30
C GLU A 212 -10.18 -2.77 15.64
N VAL A 213 -11.18 -2.05 15.11
CA VAL A 213 -10.96 -0.75 14.47
C VAL A 213 -11.51 0.35 15.37
N ARG A 214 -10.62 1.22 15.86
CA ARG A 214 -10.97 2.38 16.69
C ARG A 214 -10.79 3.64 15.87
N VAL A 215 -11.89 4.34 15.63
CA VAL A 215 -11.93 5.59 14.84
C VAL A 215 -12.11 6.74 15.82
N GLN A 216 -11.32 7.81 15.68
CA GLN A 216 -11.53 9.03 16.45
C GLN A 216 -12.94 9.58 16.15
N ALA A 217 -13.76 9.77 17.18
CA ALA A 217 -15.05 10.42 17.01
C ALA A 217 -14.81 11.80 16.37
N LYS A 218 -15.45 12.07 15.22
CA LYS A 218 -15.41 13.42 14.66
C LYS A 218 -15.97 14.37 15.73
N PRO A 219 -15.30 15.50 16.03
CA PRO A 219 -15.92 16.51 16.86
C PRO A 219 -17.25 16.88 16.19
N ALA A 220 -18.35 16.75 16.94
CA ALA A 220 -19.67 17.06 16.43
C ALA A 220 -19.66 18.49 15.89
N GLN A 221 -19.68 18.66 14.57
CA GLN A 221 -20.03 19.93 13.98
C GLN A 221 -21.47 20.18 14.40
N ASN A 222 -21.66 21.17 15.28
CA ASN A 222 -22.96 21.61 15.77
C ASN A 222 -23.95 21.70 14.61
N LYS A 223 -24.95 20.82 14.64
CA LYS A 223 -26.17 20.96 13.86
C LYS A 223 -26.89 22.20 14.35
N GLN A 224 -26.62 23.33 13.73
CA GLN A 224 -27.51 24.49 13.78
C GLN A 224 -27.66 25.02 12.35
N LYS A 225 -28.66 24.47 11.66
CA LYS A 225 -29.41 25.07 10.54
C LYS A 225 -30.47 24.07 10.11
N ASP A 226 -31.67 24.23 10.67
CA ASP A 226 -32.97 24.14 9.99
C ASP A 226 -34.09 24.03 11.03
N ALA A 227 -34.35 25.15 11.72
CA ALA A 227 -35.72 25.49 12.09
C ALA A 227 -36.19 26.46 11.01
N GLY A 228 -36.80 25.89 9.96
CA GLY A 228 -37.35 26.62 8.84
C GLY A 228 -38.37 27.66 9.29
N LYS A 229 -38.26 28.85 8.71
CA LYS A 229 -39.32 29.84 8.63
C LYS A 229 -40.56 29.17 8.01
N GLY A 230 -41.66 29.15 8.75
CA GLY A 230 -43.00 28.92 8.22
C GLY A 230 -43.88 30.05 8.73
N ASN A 231 -44.05 31.08 7.90
CA ASN A 231 -45.05 32.12 8.11
C ASN A 231 -45.92 32.13 6.84
N ASP A 232 -47.21 31.85 7.01
CA ASP A 232 -48.34 32.59 6.43
C ASP A 232 -49.60 31.70 6.35
N SER A 233 -50.64 32.12 7.09
CA SER A 233 -52.02 31.64 7.02
C SER A 233 -52.71 32.11 5.72
N PRO A 234 -53.96 31.67 5.38
CA PRO A 234 -55.16 32.19 6.04
C PRO A 234 -56.30 31.16 6.27
N ALA A 235 -57.27 31.61 7.07
CA ALA A 235 -58.48 30.94 7.53
C ALA A 235 -59.52 30.64 6.43
N PRO A 236 -60.55 29.86 6.76
CA PRO A 236 -61.92 30.40 6.79
C PRO A 236 -62.54 30.43 8.19
#